data_AF-A0A1V5VV97-F1
#
_entry.id   AF-A0A1V5VV97-F1
#
_cell.length_a   1.000
_cell.length_b   1.000
_cell.length_c   1.000
_cell.angle_alpha   90.00
_cell.angle_beta   90.00
_cell.angle_gamma   90.00
#
_symmetry.space_group_name_H-M   'P 1'
#
loop_
_entity.id
_entity.type
_entity.pdbx_description
1 polymer ?
#
loop_
_entity_poly.entity_id
_entity_poly.type
_entity_poly.pdbx_seq_one_letter_code
_entity_poly.pdbx_strand_id
1 'polypeptide(L)'
;MPAYPKRLRYTHKIYIRRHINEIYTGTVVPTIRVVGYPDVPFKVMVEASGICRIKIIGIYNDETITERISFGEKGVQYSQNFFDTITSITSSYYVTGTQITISSVDSVGMPISWTQEFGPYWCEFGQHSGMQAQIDASALGLGSKVIHYVRVERRAVLTKDMEFTINSGPEVYVPISDFENISIPPNYVASEWAFRATIKTIGDQ
;
A
#
# COMPACT_ATOMS: atom_id res chain seq x y z
N MET A 1 7.51 40.88 15.30
CA MET A 1 6.92 39.64 14.75
C MET A 1 6.98 38.57 15.83
N PRO A 2 5.88 37.87 16.16
CA PRO A 2 5.95 36.75 17.09
C PRO A 2 6.85 35.68 16.47
N ALA A 3 7.87 35.23 17.20
CA ALA A 3 8.72 34.15 16.78
C ALA A 3 7.89 32.86 16.76
N TYR A 4 7.55 32.37 15.57
CA TYR A 4 7.02 31.00 15.43
C TYR A 4 8.02 30.04 16.07
N PRO A 5 7.59 29.13 16.95
CA PRO A 5 8.51 28.16 17.56
C PRO A 5 9.23 27.42 16.44
N LYS A 6 10.57 27.34 16.54
CA LYS A 6 11.43 26.61 15.60
C LYS A 6 10.86 25.20 15.44
N ARG A 7 10.22 24.94 14.31
CA ARG A 7 9.80 23.59 13.91
C ARG A 7 11.08 22.77 13.83
N LEU A 8 11.24 21.81 14.73
CA LEU A 8 12.30 20.82 14.65
C LEU A 8 12.05 20.02 13.37
N ARG A 9 12.87 20.25 12.35
CA ARG A 9 12.82 19.53 11.07
C ARG A 9 13.95 18.54 11.07
N TYR A 10 13.61 17.28 11.23
CA TYR A 10 14.56 16.19 11.09
C TYR A 10 14.15 15.39 9.86
N THR A 11 15.13 15.09 9.00
CA THR A 11 14.93 14.19 7.86
C THR A 11 15.03 12.76 8.35
N HIS A 12 13.97 11.98 8.14
CA HIS A 12 13.88 10.57 8.54
C HIS A 12 13.61 9.67 7.34
N LYS A 13 13.77 8.35 7.55
CA LYS A 13 13.27 7.33 6.62
C LYS A 13 11.90 6.86 7.08
N ILE A 14 10.93 6.82 6.18
CA ILE A 14 9.60 6.28 6.42
C ILE A 14 9.41 4.96 5.67
N TYR A 15 8.76 4.02 6.33
CA TYR A 15 8.30 2.75 5.77
C TYR A 15 6.78 2.72 5.85
N ILE A 16 6.11 2.44 4.74
CA ILE A 16 4.65 2.47 4.61
C ILE A 16 4.15 1.03 4.61
N ARG A 17 3.12 0.74 5.39
CA ARG A 17 2.46 -0.56 5.46
C ARG A 17 1.02 -0.42 4.99
N ARG A 18 0.61 -1.34 4.10
CA ARG A 18 -0.75 -1.37 3.57
C ARG A 18 -1.28 -2.80 3.60
N HIS A 19 -2.54 -2.92 4.04
CA HIS A 19 -3.30 -4.14 3.81
C HIS A 19 -3.75 -4.19 2.35
N ILE A 20 -3.29 -5.19 1.62
CA ILE A 20 -3.64 -5.42 0.22
C ILE A 20 -4.10 -6.85 0.05
N ASN A 21 -4.92 -7.08 -0.97
CA ASN A 21 -5.25 -8.42 -1.45
C ASN A 21 -4.71 -8.66 -2.88
N GLU A 22 -4.06 -7.67 -3.50
CA GLU A 22 -3.59 -7.69 -4.88
C GLU A 22 -2.16 -8.18 -4.97
N ILE A 23 -1.93 -9.25 -5.73
CA ILE A 23 -0.60 -9.80 -6.03
C ILE A 23 0.02 -9.06 -7.21
N TYR A 24 -0.82 -8.68 -8.19
CA TYR A 24 -0.42 -7.90 -9.36
C TYR A 24 -1.61 -7.16 -9.96
N THR A 25 -1.39 -5.92 -10.37
CA THR A 25 -2.35 -5.12 -11.15
C THR A 25 -1.59 -4.38 -12.23
N GLY A 26 -2.00 -4.52 -13.49
CA GLY A 26 -1.41 -3.79 -14.61
C GLY A 26 -1.57 -4.46 -15.98
N THR A 27 -0.82 -3.97 -16.97
CA THR A 27 -0.84 -4.51 -18.33
C THR A 27 -0.20 -5.89 -18.41
N VAL A 28 -0.85 -6.84 -19.07
CA VAL A 28 -0.28 -8.17 -19.32
C VAL A 28 1.00 -8.03 -20.15
N VAL A 29 2.07 -8.64 -19.67
CA VAL A 29 3.39 -8.72 -20.31
C VAL A 29 3.91 -10.16 -20.20
N PRO A 30 4.98 -10.54 -20.93
CA PRO A 30 5.43 -11.94 -20.94
C PRO A 30 5.89 -12.44 -19.57
N THR A 31 6.51 -11.57 -18.78
CA THR A 31 6.95 -11.85 -17.41
C THR A 31 6.38 -10.78 -16.49
N ILE A 32 5.55 -11.21 -15.55
CA ILE A 32 4.83 -10.35 -14.62
C ILE A 32 5.50 -10.45 -13.25
N ARG A 33 5.74 -9.29 -12.62
CA ARG A 33 6.34 -9.23 -11.29
C ARG A 33 5.31 -9.64 -10.23
N VAL A 34 5.71 -10.53 -9.33
CA VAL A 34 4.97 -10.84 -8.11
C VAL A 34 5.28 -9.76 -7.07
N VAL A 35 4.25 -9.08 -6.57
CA VAL A 35 4.44 -7.93 -5.67
C VAL A 35 4.18 -8.30 -4.21
N GLY A 36 3.41 -9.33 -3.89
CA GLY A 36 3.10 -9.69 -2.50
C GLY A 36 2.92 -11.20 -2.26
N TYR A 37 2.98 -11.56 -0.98
CA TYR A 37 2.87 -12.93 -0.48
C TYR A 37 1.92 -12.92 0.73
N PRO A 38 0.72 -13.51 0.60
CA PRO A 38 -0.15 -13.78 1.73
C PRO A 38 0.57 -14.60 2.81
N ASP A 39 0.18 -14.40 4.06
CA ASP A 39 0.69 -15.10 5.25
C ASP A 39 -0.06 -16.40 5.58
N VAL A 40 -1.08 -16.72 4.78
CA VAL A 40 -1.92 -17.92 4.89
C VAL A 40 -2.11 -18.56 3.51
N PRO A 41 -2.37 -19.88 3.44
CA PRO A 41 -2.68 -20.53 2.16
C PRO A 41 -3.88 -19.87 1.45
N PHE A 42 -3.75 -19.64 0.15
CA PHE A 42 -4.69 -18.87 -0.63
C PHE A 42 -4.94 -19.47 -2.02
N LYS A 43 -6.06 -19.08 -2.62
CA LYS A 43 -6.35 -19.22 -4.05
C LYS A 43 -6.14 -17.88 -4.75
N VAL A 44 -6.07 -17.93 -6.06
CA VAL A 44 -5.92 -16.74 -6.89
C VAL A 44 -7.21 -16.45 -7.63
N MET A 45 -7.67 -15.22 -7.56
CA MET A 45 -8.66 -14.67 -8.50
C MET A 45 -7.91 -13.88 -9.57
N VAL A 46 -8.22 -14.14 -10.83
CA VAL A 46 -7.69 -13.41 -11.97
C VAL A 46 -8.84 -12.72 -12.69
N GLU A 47 -8.78 -11.39 -12.76
CA GLU A 47 -9.66 -10.57 -13.60
C GLU A 47 -8.86 -10.06 -14.81
N ALA A 48 -9.35 -10.30 -16.02
CA ALA A 48 -8.73 -9.85 -17.25
C ALA A 48 -9.68 -8.95 -18.05
N SER A 49 -9.16 -7.85 -18.60
CA SER A 49 -9.95 -6.92 -19.43
C SER A 49 -10.14 -7.40 -20.87
N GLY A 50 -9.51 -8.51 -21.27
CA GLY A 50 -9.47 -8.98 -22.64
C GLY A 50 -8.71 -10.30 -22.78
N ILE A 51 -8.38 -10.66 -24.02
CA ILE A 51 -7.80 -11.98 -24.33
C ILE A 51 -6.37 -12.10 -23.80
N CYS A 52 -6.12 -13.13 -22.98
CA CYS A 52 -4.79 -13.47 -22.49
C CYS A 52 -4.69 -14.92 -21.99
N ARG A 53 -3.46 -15.42 -21.81
CA ARG A 53 -3.15 -16.72 -21.22
C ARG A 53 -2.09 -16.56 -20.15
N ILE A 54 -2.48 -16.78 -18.91
CA ILE A 54 -1.63 -16.61 -17.75
C ILE A 54 -1.20 -17.98 -17.24
N LYS A 55 0.09 -18.13 -16.99
CA LYS A 55 0.68 -19.27 -16.29
C LYS A 55 1.19 -18.79 -14.94
N ILE A 56 0.64 -19.35 -13.88
CA ILE A 56 1.03 -19.11 -12.49
C ILE A 56 1.81 -20.33 -12.02
N ILE A 57 2.99 -20.09 -11.45
CA ILE A 57 3.80 -21.11 -10.79
C ILE A 57 3.94 -20.68 -9.34
N GLY A 58 3.70 -21.59 -8.42
CA GLY A 58 3.80 -21.34 -7.00
C GLY A 58 4.15 -22.61 -6.24
N ILE A 59 4.14 -22.51 -4.92
CA ILE A 59 4.39 -23.62 -3.99
C ILE A 59 3.15 -23.79 -3.13
N TYR A 60 2.78 -25.04 -2.85
CA TYR A 60 1.78 -25.39 -1.85
C TYR A 60 2.25 -26.65 -1.12
N ASN A 61 2.36 -26.61 0.21
CA ASN A 61 2.91 -27.70 1.03
C ASN A 61 4.23 -28.27 0.48
N ASP A 62 5.19 -27.38 0.19
CA ASP A 62 6.51 -27.69 -0.39
C ASP A 62 6.50 -28.32 -1.80
N GLU A 63 5.33 -28.46 -2.43
CA GLU A 63 5.20 -28.95 -3.81
C GLU A 63 5.03 -27.81 -4.81
N THR A 64 5.67 -27.93 -5.98
CA THR A 64 5.52 -26.94 -7.05
C THR A 64 4.21 -27.14 -7.79
N ILE A 65 3.34 -26.12 -7.72
CA ILE A 65 2.07 -26.07 -8.45
C ILE A 65 2.24 -25.22 -9.69
N THR A 66 1.76 -25.72 -10.83
CA THR A 66 1.66 -24.96 -12.08
C THR A 66 0.22 -24.91 -12.53
N GLU A 67 -0.30 -23.69 -12.66
CA GLU A 67 -1.67 -23.45 -13.09
C GLU A 67 -1.71 -22.54 -14.32
N ARG A 68 -2.68 -22.79 -15.20
CA ARG A 68 -2.88 -22.02 -16.43
C ARG A 68 -4.32 -21.53 -16.49
N ILE A 69 -4.49 -20.23 -16.64
CA ILE A 69 -5.79 -19.54 -16.69
C ILE A 69 -5.85 -18.81 -18.03
N SER A 70 -6.90 -19.01 -18.81
CA SER A 70 -7.02 -18.48 -20.17
C SER A 70 -8.33 -17.75 -20.35
N PHE A 71 -8.24 -16.56 -20.94
CA PHE A 71 -9.38 -15.69 -21.23
C PHE A 71 -9.53 -15.55 -22.73
N GLY A 72 -10.73 -15.86 -23.24
CA GLY A 72 -11.13 -15.59 -24.62
C GLY A 72 -11.68 -14.17 -24.84
N GLU A 73 -12.06 -13.50 -23.75
CA GLU A 73 -12.62 -12.16 -23.68
C GLU A 73 -12.47 -11.61 -22.24
N LYS A 74 -13.08 -10.46 -21.92
CA LYS A 74 -13.10 -9.93 -20.55
C LYS A 74 -13.78 -10.92 -19.59
N GLY A 75 -13.20 -11.15 -18.42
CA GLY A 75 -13.85 -11.99 -17.41
C GLY A 75 -13.06 -12.15 -16.12
N VAL A 76 -13.60 -12.96 -15.22
CA VAL A 76 -12.98 -13.36 -13.95
C VAL A 76 -12.89 -14.87 -13.90
N GLN A 77 -11.74 -15.40 -13.48
CA GLN A 77 -11.56 -16.83 -13.20
C GLN A 77 -10.82 -17.01 -11.89
N TYR A 78 -11.03 -18.17 -11.27
CA TYR A 78 -10.43 -18.53 -9.98
C TYR A 78 -9.51 -19.72 -10.17
N SER A 79 -8.46 -19.78 -9.37
CA SER A 79 -7.57 -20.92 -9.36
C SER A 79 -8.27 -22.16 -8.80
N GLN A 80 -7.95 -23.31 -9.37
CA GLN A 80 -8.37 -24.60 -8.85
C GLN A 80 -7.50 -25.02 -7.68
N ASN A 81 -6.20 -24.69 -7.72
CA ASN A 81 -5.25 -25.03 -6.67
C ASN A 81 -5.11 -23.93 -5.63
N PHE A 82 -4.62 -24.34 -4.47
CA PHE A 82 -4.10 -23.46 -3.42
C PHE A 82 -2.61 -23.19 -3.65
N PHE A 83 -2.14 -22.11 -3.04
CA PHE A 83 -0.77 -21.64 -3.02
C PHE A 83 -0.45 -21.13 -1.62
N ASP A 84 0.78 -21.38 -1.16
CA ASP A 84 1.40 -20.67 -0.04
C ASP A 84 2.21 -19.47 -0.54
N THR A 85 2.74 -19.58 -1.76
CA THR A 85 3.48 -18.50 -2.42
C THR A 85 3.41 -18.62 -3.94
N ILE A 86 3.45 -17.49 -4.64
CA ILE A 86 3.60 -17.44 -6.09
C ILE A 86 5.04 -17.11 -6.43
N THR A 87 5.70 -18.02 -7.15
CA THR A 87 7.11 -17.85 -7.53
C THR A 87 7.26 -17.17 -8.89
N SER A 88 6.29 -17.37 -9.80
CA SER A 88 6.36 -16.79 -11.13
C SER A 88 4.98 -16.62 -11.76
N ILE A 89 4.77 -15.50 -12.46
CA ILE A 89 3.61 -15.25 -13.30
C ILE A 89 4.11 -14.90 -14.70
N THR A 90 3.68 -15.68 -15.69
CA THR A 90 4.09 -15.50 -17.10
C THR A 90 2.89 -15.52 -18.02
N SER A 91 3.04 -14.91 -19.18
CA SER A 91 2.04 -14.94 -20.23
C SER A 91 2.67 -15.34 -21.55
N SER A 92 2.10 -16.34 -22.23
CA SER A 92 2.56 -16.76 -23.55
C SER A 92 1.75 -16.12 -24.68
N TYR A 93 0.60 -15.52 -24.37
CA TYR A 93 -0.28 -14.88 -25.33
C TYR A 93 -1.17 -13.85 -24.67
N TYR A 94 -1.27 -12.67 -25.27
CA TYR A 94 -2.17 -11.61 -24.84
C TYR A 94 -2.38 -10.59 -25.96
N VAL A 95 -3.55 -9.96 -25.98
CA VAL A 95 -3.80 -8.80 -26.84
C VAL A 95 -3.14 -7.57 -26.22
N THR A 96 -2.49 -6.75 -27.04
CA THR A 96 -1.82 -5.53 -26.60
C THR A 96 -2.79 -4.61 -25.85
N GLY A 97 -2.39 -4.17 -24.65
CA GLY A 97 -3.19 -3.29 -23.80
C GLY A 97 -4.15 -4.02 -22.84
N THR A 98 -4.29 -5.35 -22.93
CA THR A 98 -5.04 -6.13 -21.93
C THR A 98 -4.51 -5.85 -20.53
N GLN A 99 -5.40 -5.44 -19.63
CA GLN A 99 -5.13 -5.27 -18.22
C GLN A 99 -5.51 -6.55 -17.47
N ILE A 100 -4.79 -6.82 -16.39
CA ILE A 100 -5.05 -7.93 -15.49
C ILE A 100 -4.90 -7.50 -14.03
N THR A 101 -5.78 -8.01 -13.19
CA THR A 101 -5.67 -7.98 -11.74
C THR A 101 -5.61 -9.40 -11.22
N ILE A 102 -4.63 -9.69 -10.38
CA ILE A 102 -4.41 -10.98 -9.74
C ILE A 102 -4.51 -10.74 -8.24
N SER A 103 -5.52 -11.31 -7.59
CA SER A 103 -5.80 -11.12 -6.17
C SER A 103 -5.74 -12.44 -5.41
N SER A 104 -5.34 -12.40 -4.15
CA SER A 104 -5.44 -13.55 -3.26
C SER A 104 -6.84 -13.63 -2.64
N VAL A 105 -7.42 -14.82 -2.67
CA VAL A 105 -8.76 -15.14 -2.18
C VAL A 105 -8.74 -16.46 -1.41
N ASP A 106 -9.75 -16.71 -0.60
CA ASP A 106 -9.91 -17.97 0.13
C ASP A 106 -10.53 -19.08 -0.75
N SER A 107 -10.89 -20.19 -0.10
CA SER A 107 -11.47 -21.36 -0.76
C SER A 107 -12.84 -21.09 -1.42
N VAL A 108 -13.57 -20.08 -0.95
CA VAL A 108 -14.90 -19.68 -1.43
C VAL A 108 -14.87 -18.42 -2.31
N GLY A 109 -13.68 -17.84 -2.54
CA GLY A 109 -13.47 -16.67 -3.40
C GLY A 109 -13.53 -15.33 -2.67
N MET A 110 -13.54 -15.31 -1.34
CA MET A 110 -13.50 -14.07 -0.57
C MET A 110 -12.08 -13.51 -0.49
N PRO A 111 -11.86 -12.18 -0.54
CA PRO A 111 -10.53 -11.59 -0.46
C PRO A 111 -9.76 -11.94 0.82
N ILE A 112 -8.50 -12.36 0.66
CA ILE A 112 -7.54 -12.47 1.77
C ILE A 112 -6.63 -11.24 1.69
N SER A 113 -6.59 -10.47 2.78
CA SER A 113 -5.73 -9.28 2.88
C SER A 113 -4.51 -9.57 3.74
N TRP A 114 -3.34 -9.12 3.30
CA TRP A 114 -2.08 -9.22 4.04
C TRP A 114 -1.36 -7.87 4.03
N THR A 115 -0.43 -7.68 4.95
CA THR A 115 0.32 -6.44 5.07
C THR A 115 1.56 -6.46 4.18
N GLN A 116 1.72 -5.44 3.34
CA GLN A 116 2.96 -5.21 2.59
C GLN A 116 3.65 -3.92 3.05
N GLU A 117 4.98 -3.99 3.21
CA GLU A 117 5.83 -2.84 3.51
C GLU A 117 6.47 -2.24 2.23
N PHE A 118 6.44 -0.92 2.12
CA PHE A 118 6.99 -0.12 1.03
C PHE A 118 7.99 0.92 1.56
N GLY A 119 9.03 1.23 0.79
CA GLY A 119 10.07 2.21 1.14
C GLY A 119 11.47 1.59 1.12
N PRO A 120 12.46 2.23 1.78
CA PRO A 120 12.34 3.48 2.55
C PRO A 120 12.15 4.71 1.66
N TYR A 121 11.30 5.63 2.10
CA TYR A 121 11.19 6.97 1.50
C TYR A 121 11.79 8.01 2.44
N TRP A 122 12.23 9.15 1.90
CA TRP A 122 12.63 10.26 2.76
C TRP A 122 11.39 11.03 3.22
N CYS A 123 11.41 11.46 4.48
CA CYS A 123 10.37 12.32 5.02
C CYS A 123 10.93 13.39 5.97
N GLU A 124 10.23 14.51 6.10
CA GLU A 124 10.35 15.40 7.25
C GLU A 124 9.29 15.01 8.28
N PHE A 125 9.72 14.69 9.49
CA PHE A 125 8.81 14.45 10.61
C PHE A 125 8.89 15.60 11.61
N GLY A 126 7.73 16.04 12.09
CA GLY A 126 7.69 17.07 13.11
C GLY A 126 6.45 16.97 13.98
N GLN A 127 6.49 17.72 15.08
CA GLN A 127 5.44 17.75 16.09
C GLN A 127 5.01 19.19 16.37
N HIS A 128 3.70 19.41 16.52
CA HIS A 128 3.10 20.62 17.05
C HIS A 128 2.29 20.27 18.31
N SER A 129 2.48 21.03 19.37
CA SER A 129 1.78 20.84 20.66
C SER A 129 1.32 22.18 21.22
N GLY A 130 0.39 22.14 22.18
CA GLY A 130 -0.15 23.32 22.85
C GLY A 130 -1.61 23.61 22.52
N MET A 131 -2.10 24.78 22.95
CA MET A 131 -3.52 25.13 22.85
C MET A 131 -3.99 25.26 21.40
N GLN A 132 -3.12 25.75 20.49
CA GLN A 132 -3.41 25.77 19.05
C GLN A 132 -3.56 24.36 18.48
N ALA A 133 -2.65 23.44 18.84
CA ALA A 133 -2.73 22.04 18.46
C ALA A 133 -4.02 21.38 18.95
N GLN A 134 -4.49 21.72 20.16
CA GLN A 134 -5.74 21.22 20.72
C GLN A 134 -6.97 21.76 19.98
N ILE A 135 -6.95 23.03 19.58
CA ILE A 135 -8.02 23.65 18.77
C ILE A 135 -8.08 22.98 17.40
N ASP A 136 -6.95 22.84 16.71
CA ASP A 136 -6.84 22.20 15.40
C ASP A 136 -7.25 20.71 15.48
N ALA A 137 -6.94 20.04 16.58
CA ALA A 137 -7.42 18.68 16.85
C ALA A 137 -8.91 18.59 17.08
N SER A 138 -9.46 19.49 17.87
CA SER A 138 -10.89 19.49 18.15
C SER A 138 -11.71 19.80 16.90
N ALA A 139 -11.21 20.68 16.02
CA ALA A 139 -11.83 20.99 14.72
C ALA A 139 -11.92 19.76 13.79
N LEU A 140 -10.99 18.80 13.95
CA LEU A 140 -10.95 17.54 13.22
C LEU A 140 -11.59 16.37 13.99
N GLY A 141 -12.24 16.63 15.13
CA GLY A 141 -12.86 15.58 15.96
C GLY A 141 -11.88 14.74 16.79
N LEU A 142 -10.64 15.21 16.97
CA LEU A 142 -9.56 14.50 17.63
C LEU A 142 -9.27 15.08 19.01
N GLY A 143 -9.40 14.27 20.06
CA GLY A 143 -9.13 14.65 21.45
C GLY A 143 -7.64 14.70 21.83
N SER A 144 -6.75 15.19 20.95
CA SER A 144 -5.29 15.17 21.20
C SER A 144 -4.69 16.57 21.39
N LYS A 145 -3.82 16.71 22.41
CA LYS A 145 -3.01 17.92 22.67
C LYS A 145 -1.70 17.96 21.86
N VAL A 146 -1.42 16.89 21.11
CA VAL A 146 -0.22 16.73 20.29
C VAL A 146 -0.61 16.30 18.88
N ILE A 147 -0.02 16.97 17.90
CA ILE A 147 -0.20 16.73 16.47
C ILE A 147 1.17 16.40 15.89
N HIS A 148 1.32 15.21 15.29
CA HIS A 148 2.46 14.94 14.44
C HIS A 148 2.11 15.30 13.00
N TYR A 149 3.09 15.74 12.23
CA TYR A 149 2.94 15.90 10.79
C TYR A 149 4.12 15.24 10.09
N VAL A 150 3.83 14.66 8.93
CA VAL A 150 4.84 14.00 8.10
C VAL A 150 4.77 14.58 6.70
N ARG A 151 5.91 15.00 6.17
CA ARG A 151 6.08 15.40 4.77
C ARG A 151 6.87 14.33 4.05
N VAL A 152 6.29 13.70 3.03
CA VAL A 152 6.94 12.57 2.35
C VAL A 152 7.23 12.91 0.89
N GLU A 153 8.31 12.36 0.35
CA GLU A 153 8.63 12.43 -1.08
C GLU A 153 7.47 11.97 -1.97
N ARG A 154 7.23 12.66 -3.10
CA ARG A 154 6.17 12.36 -4.08
C ARG A 154 6.05 10.90 -4.50
N ARG A 155 7.18 10.18 -4.56
CA ARG A 155 7.21 8.77 -4.99
C ARG A 155 6.54 7.81 -4.01
N ALA A 156 6.33 8.24 -2.76
CA ALA A 156 5.56 7.48 -1.79
C ALA A 156 4.07 7.59 -2.13
N VAL A 157 3.48 6.47 -2.56
CA VAL A 157 2.03 6.37 -2.73
C VAL A 157 1.43 6.20 -1.34
N LEU A 158 0.75 7.23 -0.84
CA LEU A 158 0.10 7.25 0.46
C LEU A 158 -1.42 7.29 0.31
N THR A 159 -2.13 6.49 1.10
CA THR A 159 -3.60 6.52 1.24
C THR A 159 -3.97 6.48 2.72
N LYS A 160 -5.22 6.80 3.04
CA LYS A 160 -5.64 7.09 4.43
C LYS A 160 -5.63 5.84 5.30
N ASP A 161 -5.77 4.70 4.65
CA ASP A 161 -5.80 3.36 5.24
C ASP A 161 -4.38 2.75 5.35
N MET A 162 -3.32 3.54 5.14
CA MET A 162 -1.95 3.08 5.29
C MET A 162 -1.40 3.45 6.68
N GLU A 163 -0.62 2.54 7.23
CA GLU A 163 0.18 2.78 8.41
C GLU A 163 1.62 3.09 8.01
N PHE A 164 2.40 3.72 8.88
CA PHE A 164 3.82 3.89 8.62
C PHE A 164 4.66 3.93 9.88
N THR A 165 5.96 3.63 9.72
CA THR A 165 6.96 3.71 10.78
C THR A 165 8.08 4.63 10.36
N ILE A 166 8.68 5.31 11.34
CA ILE A 166 9.79 6.25 11.14
C ILE A 166 11.06 5.58 11.65
N ASN A 167 12.08 5.52 10.81
CA ASN A 167 13.38 4.88 11.07
C ASN A 167 13.27 3.44 11.59
N SER A 168 12.23 2.68 11.18
CA SER A 168 11.93 1.32 11.65
C SER A 168 11.79 1.19 13.18
N GLY A 169 11.41 2.28 13.86
CA GLY A 169 11.13 2.27 15.29
C GLY A 169 9.87 1.48 15.68
N PRO A 170 9.61 1.29 16.98
CA PRO A 170 8.44 0.54 17.48
C PRO A 170 7.12 1.31 17.34
N GLU A 171 7.19 2.61 17.09
CA GLU A 171 6.02 3.48 16.97
C GLU A 171 5.42 3.38 15.57
N VAL A 172 4.13 3.06 15.52
CA VAL A 172 3.32 3.08 14.29
C VAL A 172 2.54 4.39 14.26
N TYR A 173 2.46 4.99 13.10
CA TYR A 173 1.76 6.24 12.88
C TYR A 173 0.65 6.05 11.85
N VAL A 174 -0.51 6.64 12.13
CA VAL A 174 -1.70 6.57 11.25
C VAL A 174 -2.12 7.99 10.83
N PRO A 175 -2.36 8.26 9.52
CA PRO A 175 -2.90 9.52 9.05
C PRO A 175 -4.29 9.80 9.65
N ILE A 176 -4.56 11.04 10.04
CA ILE A 176 -5.84 11.42 10.68
C ILE A 176 -6.69 12.40 9.86
N SER A 177 -6.15 12.94 8.78
CA SER A 177 -6.89 13.80 7.86
C SER A 177 -6.90 13.18 6.47
N ASP A 178 -7.97 13.43 5.71
CA ASP A 178 -7.89 13.32 4.25
C ASP A 178 -6.66 14.10 3.78
N PHE A 179 -5.92 13.59 2.80
CA PHE A 179 -4.68 14.20 2.32
C PHE A 179 -4.98 15.57 1.71
N GLU A 180 -5.02 16.60 2.54
CA GLU A 180 -4.98 17.96 2.04
C GLU A 180 -3.57 18.17 1.50
N ASN A 181 -3.46 18.47 0.20
CA ASN A 181 -2.24 19.01 -0.38
C ASN A 181 -1.94 20.35 0.30
N ILE A 182 -1.33 20.31 1.49
CA ILE A 182 -0.89 21.52 2.17
C ILE A 182 0.35 21.98 1.40
N SER A 183 0.12 22.87 0.44
CA SER A 183 1.05 23.55 -0.47
C SER A 183 1.46 22.80 -1.75
N ILE A 184 0.95 23.31 -2.88
CA ILE A 184 1.61 23.23 -4.18
C ILE A 184 2.41 24.53 -4.33
N PRO A 185 3.73 24.57 -4.08
CA PRO A 185 4.55 25.69 -4.53
C PRO A 185 4.61 25.68 -6.07
N PRO A 186 4.75 26.84 -6.73
CA PRO A 186 4.66 26.93 -8.18
C PRO A 186 5.76 26.09 -8.86
N ASN A 187 5.32 25.12 -9.65
CA ASN A 187 5.95 24.44 -10.81
C ASN A 187 7.42 23.98 -10.78
N TYR A 188 8.17 24.03 -9.67
CA TYR A 188 9.55 23.53 -9.63
C TYR A 188 10.01 22.88 -8.32
N VAL A 189 9.08 22.49 -7.44
CA VAL A 189 9.39 21.78 -6.19
C VAL A 189 8.72 20.40 -6.21
N ALA A 190 9.43 19.38 -5.70
CA ALA A 190 8.89 18.04 -5.53
C ALA A 190 7.53 18.13 -4.80
N SER A 191 6.52 17.41 -5.28
CA SER A 191 5.21 17.41 -4.63
C SER A 191 5.34 16.71 -3.27
N GLU A 192 5.22 17.47 -2.19
CA GLU A 192 5.32 16.97 -0.81
C GLU A 192 3.91 16.73 -0.27
N TRP A 193 3.69 15.53 0.29
CA TRP A 193 2.43 15.20 0.97
C TRP A 193 2.58 15.50 2.45
N ALA A 194 1.78 16.42 2.99
CA ALA A 194 1.73 16.71 4.41
C ALA A 194 0.42 16.21 5.00
N PHE A 195 0.49 15.36 6.03
CA PHE A 195 -0.70 14.89 6.74
C PHE A 195 -0.44 14.83 8.24
N ARG A 196 -1.52 14.93 9.02
CA ARG A 196 -1.45 14.76 10.46
C ARG A 196 -1.37 13.28 10.80
N ALA A 197 -0.52 12.92 11.76
CA ALA A 197 -0.41 11.56 12.27
C ALA A 197 -0.57 11.47 13.79
N THR A 198 -1.11 10.35 14.24
CA THR A 198 -1.14 9.95 15.66
C THR A 198 -0.33 8.66 15.84
N ILE A 199 0.35 8.56 16.98
CA ILE A 199 1.07 7.36 17.41
C ILE A 199 0.05 6.31 17.84
N LYS A 200 0.23 5.08 17.38
CA LYS A 200 -0.52 3.89 17.75
C LYS A 200 0.46 2.84 18.32
N THR A 201 0.11 2.22 19.44
CA THR A 201 0.88 1.09 19.98
C THR A 201 0.50 -0.18 19.22
N ILE A 202 1.47 -1.06 18.96
CA ILE A 202 1.19 -2.36 18.34
C ILE A 202 0.20 -3.13 19.22
N GLY A 203 -1.00 -3.41 18.70
CA GLY A 203 -2.06 -4.14 19.39
C GLY A 203 -3.24 -3.27 19.89
N ASP A 204 -3.14 -1.95 19.83
CA ASP A 204 -4.32 -1.10 19.99
C ASP A 204 -5.24 -1.32 18.77
N GLN A 205 -6.56 -1.48 18.96
CA GLN A 205 -7.52 -1.47 17.86
C GLN A 205 -7.94 -0.03 17.57
#